data_AF-A0A101XMI9-F1
#
_entry.id   AF-A0A101XMI9-F1
#
_cell.length_a   1.000
_cell.length_b   1.000
_cell.length_c   1.000
_cell.angle_alpha   90.00
_cell.angle_beta   90.00
_cell.angle_gamma   90.00
#
_symmetry.space_group_name_H-M   'P 1'
#
loop_
_entity.id
_entity.type
_entity.pdbx_description
1 polymer ?
#
loop_
_entity_poly.entity_id
_entity_poly.type
_entity_poly.pdbx_seq_one_letter_code
_entity_poly.pdbx_strand_id
1 'polypeptide(L)'
;MVDGTIINIVRRFLASHVVRINVHLLTHIKGIAVRSGVWWRVNPLRRALIDSAIAYLRSGFVIRSRRLLGMIRDVLVEVLAIISTRRLSFIAYVLGSMRATARGVNPVILGLQLLNTPLQYRWLPQ
;
A
#
# COMPACT_ATOMS: atom_id res chain seq x y z
N MET A 1 -5.29 7.49 -17.31
CA MET A 1 -4.92 8.41 -16.21
C MET A 1 -5.37 7.78 -14.90
N VAL A 2 -4.48 7.56 -13.93
CA VAL A 2 -4.87 7.05 -12.60
C VAL A 2 -5.41 8.24 -11.81
N ASP A 3 -6.70 8.21 -11.50
CA ASP A 3 -7.39 9.29 -10.78
C ASP A 3 -7.22 9.16 -9.25
N GLY A 4 -7.42 10.25 -8.51
CA GLY A 4 -7.33 10.31 -7.05
C GLY A 4 -8.24 9.29 -6.34
N THR A 5 -9.39 8.98 -6.93
CA THR A 5 -10.31 7.94 -6.45
C THR A 5 -9.63 6.57 -6.40
N ILE A 6 -8.92 6.18 -7.47
CA ILE A 6 -8.23 4.89 -7.57
C ILE A 6 -7.08 4.83 -6.56
N ILE A 7 -6.35 5.94 -6.37
CA ILE A 7 -5.28 6.03 -5.37
C ILE A 7 -5.83 5.81 -3.96
N ASN A 8 -7.00 6.39 -3.65
CA ASN A 8 -7.65 6.19 -2.36
C ASN A 8 -8.11 4.75 -2.15
N ILE A 9 -8.67 4.10 -3.17
CA ILE A 9 -9.04 2.68 -3.12
C ILE A 9 -7.81 1.82 -2.84
N VAL A 10 -6.72 2.03 -3.57
CA VAL A 10 -5.45 1.31 -3.37
C VAL A 10 -4.91 1.54 -1.95
N ARG A 11 -4.97 2.78 -1.46
CA ARG A 11 -4.53 3.13 -0.10
C ARG A 11 -5.36 2.39 0.95
N ARG A 12 -6.69 2.36 0.83
CA ARG A 12 -7.58 1.63 1.75
C ARG A 12 -7.32 0.12 1.71
N PHE A 13 -7.15 -0.45 0.51
CA PHE A 13 -6.79 -1.85 0.33
C PHE A 13 -5.46 -2.18 1.02
N LEU A 14 -4.43 -1.37 0.82
CA LEU A 14 -3.14 -1.58 1.48
C LEU A 14 -3.26 -1.43 3.00
N ALA A 15 -4.01 -0.42 3.47
CA ALA A 15 -4.25 -0.24 4.89
C ALA A 15 -4.89 -1.48 5.50
N SER A 16 -5.92 -2.08 4.89
CA SER A 16 -6.56 -3.29 5.43
C SER A 16 -5.63 -4.51 5.50
N HIS A 17 -4.59 -4.58 4.66
CA HIS A 17 -3.62 -5.68 4.63
C HIS A 17 -2.38 -5.46 5.52
N VAL A 18 -2.03 -4.21 5.83
CA VAL A 18 -0.95 -3.89 6.79
C VAL A 18 -1.51 -3.95 8.21
N VAL A 19 -1.66 -5.16 8.74
CA VAL A 19 -2.26 -5.41 10.07
C VAL A 19 -1.20 -5.48 11.18
N ARG A 20 -0.06 -6.13 10.92
CA ARG A 20 0.99 -6.35 11.92
C ARG A 20 2.27 -5.61 11.52
N ILE A 21 2.84 -4.88 12.46
CA ILE A 21 4.11 -4.18 12.30
C ILE A 21 5.17 -4.99 13.02
N ASN A 22 6.19 -5.43 12.27
CA ASN A 22 7.35 -6.10 12.82
C ASN A 22 8.61 -5.66 12.07
N VAL A 23 9.78 -5.99 12.63
CA VAL A 23 11.07 -5.57 12.08
C VAL A 23 11.29 -6.08 10.65
N HIS A 24 10.92 -7.33 10.36
CA HIS A 24 11.12 -7.93 9.03
C HIS A 24 10.33 -7.18 7.96
N LEU A 25 9.05 -6.91 8.22
CA LEU A 25 8.17 -6.16 7.33
C LEU A 25 8.71 -4.75 7.07
N LEU A 26 9.12 -4.04 8.13
CA LEU A 26 9.71 -2.70 8.01
C LEU A 26 10.97 -2.72 7.15
N THR A 27 11.89 -3.64 7.43
CA THR A 27 13.15 -3.75 6.67
C THR A 27 12.93 -4.17 5.22
N HIS A 28 11.98 -5.05 4.96
CA HIS A 28 11.66 -5.53 3.61
C HIS A 28 11.05 -4.41 2.76
N ILE A 29 10.05 -3.70 3.30
CA ILE A 29 9.42 -2.57 2.60
C ILE A 29 10.43 -1.45 2.38
N LYS A 30 11.26 -1.12 3.38
CA LYS A 30 12.36 -0.16 3.21
C LYS A 30 13.30 -0.59 2.08
N GLY A 31 13.73 -1.85 2.04
CA GLY A 31 14.61 -2.37 0.99
C GLY A 31 14.01 -2.26 -0.41
N ILE A 32 12.72 -2.58 -0.57
CA ILE A 32 12.02 -2.38 -1.85
C ILE A 32 11.91 -0.88 -2.19
N ALA A 33 11.58 -0.03 -1.22
CA ALA A 33 11.44 1.42 -1.41
C ALA A 33 12.75 2.07 -1.84
N VAL A 34 13.88 1.64 -1.26
CA VAL A 34 15.22 2.10 -1.64
C VAL A 34 15.56 1.67 -3.07
N ARG A 35 15.40 0.38 -3.39
CA ARG A 35 15.68 -0.16 -4.74
C ARG A 35 14.83 0.47 -5.84
N SER A 36 13.60 0.86 -5.51
CA SER A 36 12.67 1.52 -6.45
C SER A 36 12.82 3.05 -6.52
N GLY A 37 13.77 3.62 -5.77
CA GLY A 37 13.98 5.07 -5.65
C GLY A 37 12.84 5.83 -4.95
N VAL A 38 11.85 5.11 -4.42
CA VAL A 38 10.68 5.71 -3.74
C VAL A 38 11.07 6.27 -2.38
N TRP A 39 12.01 5.62 -1.68
CA TRP A 39 12.41 6.00 -0.32
C TRP A 39 12.72 7.49 -0.22
N TRP A 40 13.50 8.02 -1.15
CA TRP A 40 13.95 9.41 -1.16
C TRP A 40 12.85 10.44 -1.44
N ARG A 41 11.68 9.99 -1.94
CA ARG A 41 10.51 10.83 -2.20
C ARG A 41 9.60 10.98 -0.98
N VAL A 42 9.80 10.16 0.05
CA VAL A 42 9.04 10.22 1.30
C VAL A 42 9.60 11.32 2.19
N ASN A 43 8.71 12.02 2.91
CA ASN A 43 9.08 13.06 3.86
C ASN A 43 10.21 12.57 4.81
N PRO A 44 11.29 13.37 5.02
CA PRO A 44 12.45 12.94 5.79
C PRO A 44 12.12 12.55 7.23
N LEU A 45 11.17 13.23 7.89
CA LEU A 45 10.74 12.89 9.25
C LEU A 45 10.01 11.55 9.30
N ARG A 46 9.19 11.25 8.27
CA ARG A 46 8.52 9.96 8.13
C ARG A 46 9.51 8.82 7.90
N ARG A 47 10.58 9.07 7.14
CA ARG A 47 11.68 8.10 6.98
C ARG A 47 12.41 7.86 8.30
N ALA A 48 12.76 8.94 9.00
CA ALA A 48 13.42 8.86 10.29
C ALA A 48 12.61 8.04 11.31
N LEU A 49 11.28 8.21 11.32
CA LEU A 49 10.38 7.40 12.14
C LEU A 49 10.50 5.90 11.87
N ILE A 50 10.57 5.49 10.60
CA ILE A 50 10.74 4.09 10.22
C ILE A 50 12.13 3.59 10.61
N ASP A 51 13.17 4.40 10.38
CA ASP A 51 14.55 4.05 10.70
C ASP A 51 14.75 3.87 12.21
N SER A 52 14.19 4.77 13.02
CA SER A 52 14.19 4.66 14.48
C SER A 52 13.35 3.47 14.95
N ALA A 53 12.20 3.19 14.33
CA ALA A 53 11.39 2.03 14.67
C ALA A 53 12.11 0.71 14.37
N ILE A 54 12.82 0.62 13.23
CA ILE A 54 13.65 -0.54 12.90
C ILE A 54 14.76 -0.71 13.94
N ALA A 55 15.49 0.35 14.28
CA ALA A 55 16.55 0.30 15.27
C ALA A 55 16.02 -0.17 16.64
N TYR A 56 14.93 0.44 17.11
CA TYR A 56 14.30 0.09 18.39
C TYR A 56 13.84 -1.37 18.45
N LEU A 57 13.18 -1.87 17.40
CA LEU A 57 12.73 -3.26 17.34
C LEU A 57 13.89 -4.26 17.20
N ARG A 58 14.97 -3.89 16.49
CA ARG A 58 16.18 -4.73 16.38
C ARG A 58 16.88 -4.92 17.72
N SER A 59 16.81 -3.92 18.60
CA SER A 59 17.33 -4.02 19.97
C SER A 59 16.47 -4.91 20.89
N GLY A 60 15.40 -5.54 20.38
CA GLY A 60 14.54 -6.44 21.15
C GLY A 60 13.40 -5.75 21.89
N PHE A 61 13.26 -4.43 21.74
CA PHE A 61 12.16 -3.70 22.38
C PHE A 61 10.83 -3.88 21.65
N VAL A 62 9.73 -3.63 22.36
CA VAL A 62 8.37 -3.74 21.83
C VAL A 62 7.67 -2.38 21.89
N ILE A 63 7.02 -2.00 20.79
CA ILE A 63 6.23 -0.77 20.71
C ILE A 63 4.81 -1.06 21.24
N ARG A 64 4.47 -0.51 22.41
CA ARG A 64 3.12 -0.64 23.01
C ARG A 64 2.16 0.48 22.62
N SER A 65 2.68 1.65 22.21
CA SER A 65 1.86 2.81 21.85
C SER A 65 1.07 2.55 20.57
N ARG A 66 -0.26 2.48 20.69
CA ARG A 66 -1.17 2.33 19.55
C ARG A 66 -1.04 3.50 18.56
N ARG A 67 -0.84 4.72 19.07
CA ARG A 67 -0.66 5.91 18.23
C ARG A 67 0.62 5.82 17.41
N LEU A 68 1.72 5.39 18.02
CA LEU A 68 2.99 5.20 17.32
C LEU A 68 2.90 4.12 16.24
N LEU A 69 2.24 3.00 16.56
CA LEU A 69 1.96 1.95 15.58
C LEU A 69 1.11 2.47 14.42
N GLY A 70 0.10 3.30 14.70
CA GLY A 70 -0.71 3.97 13.67
C GLY A 70 0.14 4.84 12.75
N MET A 71 1.01 5.68 13.30
CA MET A 71 1.93 6.52 12.51
C MET A 71 2.87 5.69 11.63
N ILE A 72 3.45 4.62 12.16
CA ILE A 72 4.32 3.72 11.40
C ILE A 72 3.54 3.05 10.26
N ARG A 73 2.31 2.58 10.55
CA ARG A 73 1.41 2.00 9.54
C ARG A 73 1.11 3.00 8.42
N ASP A 74 0.81 4.25 8.76
CA ASP A 74 0.48 5.28 7.78
C ASP A 74 1.65 5.54 6.82
N VAL A 75 2.87 5.60 7.34
CA VAL A 75 4.08 5.74 6.50
C VAL A 75 4.28 4.51 5.62
N LEU A 76 4.09 3.31 6.14
CA LEU A 76 4.18 2.08 5.34
C LEU A 76 3.15 2.04 4.22
N VAL A 77 1.90 2.40 4.51
CA VAL A 77 0.81 2.46 3.52
C VAL A 77 1.12 3.52 2.45
N GLU A 78 1.66 4.67 2.84
CA GLU A 78 2.12 5.69 1.88
C GLU A 78 3.21 5.15 0.95
N VAL A 79 4.26 4.54 1.52
CA VAL A 79 5.37 3.95 0.75
C VAL A 79 4.86 2.89 -0.22
N LEU A 80 4.03 1.96 0.27
CA LEU A 80 3.44 0.90 -0.55
C LEU A 80 2.53 1.47 -1.64
N ALA A 81 1.74 2.51 -1.35
CA ALA A 81 0.92 3.16 -2.36
C ALA A 81 1.78 3.75 -3.48
N ILE A 82 2.87 4.45 -3.15
CA ILE A 82 3.76 5.02 -4.17
C ILE A 82 4.43 3.92 -5.01
N ILE A 83 4.85 2.81 -4.39
CA ILE A 83 5.44 1.66 -5.10
C ILE A 83 4.40 1.01 -6.02
N SER A 84 3.21 0.73 -5.48
CA SER A 84 2.20 -0.09 -6.12
C SER A 84 1.39 0.65 -7.19
N THR A 85 1.16 1.95 -7.05
CA THR A 85 0.45 2.77 -8.04
C THR A 85 1.24 2.91 -9.35
N ARG A 86 2.53 2.55 -9.38
CA ARG A 86 3.30 2.44 -10.63
C ARG A 86 2.98 1.17 -11.43
N ARG A 87 2.35 0.17 -10.82
CA ARG A 87 2.08 -1.14 -11.44
C ARG A 87 0.61 -1.25 -11.81
N LEU A 88 0.30 -1.14 -13.11
CA LEU A 88 -1.06 -1.25 -13.63
C LEU A 88 -1.72 -2.58 -13.23
N SER A 89 -0.97 -3.69 -13.27
CA SER A 89 -1.46 -5.02 -12.88
C SER A 89 -1.89 -5.09 -11.42
N PHE A 90 -1.23 -4.36 -10.52
CA PHE A 90 -1.63 -4.29 -9.12
C PHE A 90 -2.89 -3.43 -8.94
N ILE A 91 -2.98 -2.29 -9.63
CA ILE A 91 -4.20 -1.48 -9.62
C ILE A 91 -5.39 -2.30 -10.11
N ALA A 92 -5.21 -3.02 -11.22
CA ALA A 92 -6.21 -3.93 -11.75
C ALA A 92 -6.56 -5.02 -10.73
N TYR A 93 -5.56 -5.67 -10.12
CA TYR A 93 -5.79 -6.66 -9.07
C TYR A 93 -6.66 -6.11 -7.94
N VAL A 94 -6.34 -4.93 -7.40
CA VAL A 94 -7.11 -4.29 -6.32
C VAL A 94 -8.56 -4.06 -6.76
N LEU A 95 -8.75 -3.41 -7.91
CA LEU A 95 -10.08 -3.10 -8.44
C LEU A 95 -10.91 -4.36 -8.70
N GLY A 96 -10.30 -5.38 -9.32
CA GLY A 96 -10.98 -6.64 -9.58
C GLY A 96 -11.24 -7.45 -8.32
N SER A 97 -10.36 -7.41 -7.33
CA SER A 97 -10.54 -8.12 -6.05
C SER A 97 -11.75 -7.62 -5.26
N MET A 98 -12.12 -6.34 -5.43
CA MET A 98 -13.33 -5.78 -4.82
C MET A 98 -14.62 -6.26 -5.49
N ARG A 99 -14.54 -6.71 -6.74
CA ARG A 99 -15.69 -7.14 -7.54
C ARG A 99 -15.77 -8.66 -7.72
N ALA A 100 -14.65 -9.35 -7.52
CA ALA A 100 -14.56 -10.80 -7.56
C ALA A 100 -15.30 -11.41 -6.35
N THR A 101 -16.62 -11.54 -6.48
CA THR A 101 -17.50 -12.18 -5.49
C THR A 101 -17.52 -13.70 -5.63
N ALA A 102 -17.11 -14.24 -6.79
CA ALA A 102 -17.15 -15.66 -7.12
C ALA A 102 -15.74 -16.29 -7.21
N ARG A 103 -15.63 -17.56 -6.78
CA ARG A 103 -14.42 -18.37 -6.99
C ARG A 103 -14.25 -18.65 -8.49
N GLY A 104 -13.06 -18.39 -9.03
CA GLY A 104 -12.67 -18.79 -10.39
C GLY A 104 -12.41 -17.64 -11.38
N VAL A 105 -12.74 -16.39 -11.03
CA VAL A 105 -12.45 -15.25 -11.91
C VAL A 105 -11.13 -14.58 -11.52
N ASN A 106 -10.24 -14.39 -12.49
CA ASN A 106 -8.95 -13.72 -12.24
C ASN A 106 -9.19 -12.22 -11.97
N PRO A 107 -8.87 -11.72 -10.76
CA PRO A 107 -9.10 -10.33 -10.39
C PRO A 107 -8.30 -9.34 -11.24
N VAL A 108 -7.14 -9.73 -11.77
CA VAL A 108 -6.36 -8.86 -12.67
C VAL A 108 -7.14 -8.61 -13.96
N ILE A 109 -7.74 -9.64 -14.55
CA ILE A 109 -8.50 -9.53 -15.81
C ILE A 109 -9.73 -8.66 -15.59
N LEU A 110 -10.50 -8.91 -14.52
CA LEU A 110 -11.66 -8.09 -14.16
C LEU A 110 -11.29 -6.62 -13.95
N GLY A 111 -10.19 -6.38 -13.25
CA GLY A 111 -9.69 -5.03 -13.01
C GLY A 111 -9.24 -4.32 -14.28
N LEU A 112 -8.58 -5.03 -15.20
CA LEU A 112 -8.19 -4.48 -16.49
C LEU A 112 -9.42 -4.15 -17.34
N GLN A 113 -10.43 -5.01 -17.36
CA GLN A 113 -11.70 -4.74 -18.02
C GLN A 113 -12.36 -3.46 -17.45
N LEU A 114 -12.37 -3.31 -16.12
CA LEU A 114 -12.90 -2.10 -15.47
C LEU A 114 -12.07 -0.85 -15.75
N LEU A 115 -10.75 -0.97 -15.86
CA LEU A 115 -9.89 0.15 -16.25
C LEU A 115 -10.08 0.55 -17.71
N ASN A 116 -10.53 -0.37 -18.55
CA ASN A 116 -10.84 -0.13 -19.95
C ASN A 116 -12.27 0.40 -20.17
N THR A 117 -13.18 0.29 -19.20
CA THR A 117 -14.51 0.89 -19.36
C THR A 117 -14.44 2.42 -19.34
N PRO A 118 -15.22 3.10 -20.20
CA PRO A 118 -15.31 4.56 -20.21
C PRO A 118 -15.70 5.10 -18.84
N LEU A 119 -15.18 6.28 -18.46
CA LEU A 119 -15.37 6.86 -17.13
C LEU A 119 -16.86 7.00 -16.75
N GLN A 120 -17.71 7.37 -17.70
CA GLN A 120 -19.16 7.49 -17.52
C GLN A 120 -19.87 6.18 -17.13
N TYR A 121 -19.27 5.02 -17.43
CA TYR A 121 -19.81 3.70 -17.10
C TYR A 121 -18.98 2.96 -16.05
N ARG A 122 -17.94 3.60 -15.51
CA ARG A 122 -17.05 2.98 -14.54
C ARG A 122 -17.62 3.14 -13.14
N TRP A 123 -18.21 2.06 -12.64
CA TRP A 123 -18.64 2.00 -11.24
C TRP A 123 -17.46 1.64 -10.33
N LEU A 124 -16.99 2.61 -9.55
CA LEU A 124 -15.98 2.42 -8.52
C LEU A 124 -16.67 2.46 -7.13
N PRO A 125 -16.33 1.54 -6.22
CA PRO A 125 -16.79 1.62 -4.83
C PRO A 125 -16.25 2.89 -4.17
N GLN A 126 -17.11 3.61 -3.45
CA GLN A 126 -16.77 4.87 -2.75
C GLN A 126 -16.06 4.63 -1.40
#